data_AF-A0A1M5CK70-F1
#
_entry.id   AF-A0A1M5CK70-F1
#
_cell.length_a   1.000
_cell.length_b   1.000
_cell.length_c   1.000
_cell.angle_alpha   90.00
_cell.angle_beta   90.00
_cell.angle_gamma   90.00
#
_symmetry.space_group_name_H-M   'P 1'
#
loop_
_entity.id
_entity.type
_entity.pdbx_description
1 polymer ?
#
loop_
_entity_poly.entity_id
_entity_poly.type
_entity_poly.pdbx_seq_one_letter_code
_entity_poly.pdbx_strand_id
1 'polypeptide(L)'
;MGEKKDEQIQSLISISPTLYRLITRELENQYHIHSYDIQVFGIREEDGIRVIIRHGDDFAHKKEQFFFFKQIEDVSDELKDFITSTGESCKQVLIDDYFKRMAP
;
A
#
# COMPACT_ATOMS: atom_id res chain seq x y z
N MET A 1 21.00 18.28 6.51
CA MET A 1 20.10 17.77 7.58
C MET A 1 19.08 16.86 6.89
N GLY A 2 19.15 15.54 7.12
CA GLY A 2 18.02 14.61 6.90
C GLY A 2 17.87 13.91 5.55
N GLU A 3 18.75 12.97 5.19
CA GLU A 3 18.51 12.01 4.08
C GLU A 3 18.87 10.58 4.49
N LYS A 4 18.43 10.15 5.68
CA LYS A 4 18.51 8.74 6.11
C LYS A 4 17.11 8.21 6.43
N LYS A 5 16.28 7.98 5.41
CA LYS A 5 15.01 7.23 5.58
C LYS A 5 14.77 6.13 4.55
N ASP A 6 15.68 5.91 3.62
CA ASP A 6 15.54 4.90 2.57
C ASP A 6 16.28 3.58 2.87
N GLU A 7 17.19 3.54 3.86
CA GLU A 7 18.00 2.35 4.16
C GLU A 7 17.21 1.17 4.80
N GLN A 8 15.94 1.36 5.17
CA GLN A 8 15.10 0.30 5.77
C GLN A 8 13.80 0.01 5.01
N ILE A 9 13.64 0.56 3.80
CA ILE A 9 12.51 0.21 2.94
C ILE A 9 12.77 -1.18 2.39
N GLN A 10 11.97 -2.15 2.84
CA GLN A 10 12.02 -3.53 2.38
C GLN A 10 10.66 -3.90 1.78
N SER A 11 10.61 -4.93 0.94
CA SER A 11 9.31 -5.44 0.48
C SER A 11 8.49 -5.88 1.69
N LEU A 12 7.22 -5.48 1.76
CA LEU A 12 6.37 -5.82 2.91
C LEU A 12 6.27 -7.34 3.09
N ILE A 13 6.29 -8.10 1.99
CA ILE A 13 6.32 -9.57 2.02
C ILE A 13 7.50 -10.14 2.81
N SER A 14 8.63 -9.42 2.87
CA SER A 14 9.83 -9.82 3.62
C SER A 14 9.72 -9.48 5.11
N ILE A 15 8.97 -8.43 5.46
CA ILE A 15 8.76 -8.01 6.86
C ILE A 15 7.60 -8.79 7.48
N SER A 16 6.47 -8.82 6.78
CA SER A 16 5.25 -9.53 7.17
C SER A 16 4.52 -10.05 5.93
N PRO A 17 4.75 -11.32 5.53
CA PRO A 17 4.05 -11.93 4.40
C PRO A 17 2.54 -12.04 4.64
N THR A 18 2.11 -12.16 5.90
CA THR A 18 0.70 -12.17 6.28
C THR A 18 0.04 -10.84 5.96
N LEU A 19 0.67 -9.72 6.35
CA LEU A 19 0.14 -8.37 6.08
C LEU A 19 0.08 -8.12 4.57
N TYR A 20 1.17 -8.45 3.87
CA TYR A 20 1.25 -8.32 2.42
C TYR A 20 0.12 -9.09 1.74
N ARG A 21 -0.09 -10.36 2.09
CA ARG A 21 -1.13 -11.19 1.49
C ARG A 21 -2.54 -10.70 1.81
N LEU A 22 -2.74 -10.08 2.96
CA LEU A 22 -4.02 -9.50 3.34
C LEU A 22 -4.32 -8.26 2.50
N ILE A 23 -3.35 -7.34 2.39
CA ILE A 23 -3.45 -6.14 1.54
C ILE A 23 -3.70 -6.53 0.08
N THR A 24 -2.86 -7.40 -0.49
CA THR A 24 -2.99 -7.76 -1.91
C THR A 24 -4.29 -8.50 -2.20
N ARG A 25 -4.75 -9.38 -1.30
CA ARG A 25 -6.00 -10.12 -1.47
C ARG A 25 -7.24 -9.22 -1.38
N GLU A 26 -7.24 -8.28 -0.45
CA GLU A 26 -8.32 -7.28 -0.33
C GLU A 26 -8.34 -6.36 -1.57
N LEU A 27 -7.17 -5.88 -2.00
CA LEU A 27 -7.04 -5.05 -3.20
C LEU A 27 -7.49 -5.79 -4.47
N GLU A 28 -7.12 -7.06 -4.61
CA GLU A 28 -7.52 -7.91 -5.72
C GLU A 28 -9.03 -8.19 -5.69
N ASN A 29 -9.59 -8.59 -4.54
CA ASN A 29 -11.02 -8.90 -4.43
C ASN A 29 -11.93 -7.68 -4.59
N GLN A 30 -11.56 -6.53 -4.01
CA GLN A 30 -12.44 -5.36 -3.99
C GLN A 30 -12.23 -4.45 -5.21
N TYR A 31 -11.01 -4.40 -5.75
CA TYR A 31 -10.65 -3.42 -6.77
C TYR A 31 -10.05 -4.04 -8.03
N HIS A 32 -9.90 -5.37 -8.11
CA HIS A 32 -9.21 -6.08 -9.19
C HIS A 32 -7.78 -5.57 -9.43
N ILE A 33 -7.15 -5.03 -8.38
CA ILE A 33 -5.77 -4.55 -8.44
C ILE A 33 -4.86 -5.72 -8.09
N HIS A 34 -4.08 -6.17 -9.05
CA HIS A 34 -3.12 -7.24 -8.83
C HIS A 34 -1.87 -6.74 -8.12
N SER A 35 -1.18 -7.64 -7.43
CA SER A 35 0.05 -7.32 -6.70
C SER A 35 1.20 -6.85 -7.60
N TYR A 36 1.11 -7.07 -8.91
CA TYR A 36 2.09 -6.63 -9.89
C TYR A 36 1.85 -5.19 -10.37
N ASP A 37 0.62 -4.69 -10.26
CA ASP A 37 0.24 -3.31 -10.59
C ASP A 37 0.60 -2.31 -9.48
N ILE A 38 0.93 -2.82 -8.29
CA ILE A 38 1.27 -2.01 -7.12
C ILE A 38 2.59 -2.44 -6.53
N GLN A 39 3.31 -1.50 -5.93
CA GLN A 39 4.48 -1.84 -5.12
C GLN A 39 4.15 -1.66 -3.66
N VAL A 40 4.27 -2.74 -2.88
CA VAL A 40 4.02 -2.72 -1.44
C VAL A 40 5.33 -2.93 -0.69
N PHE A 41 5.77 -1.87 -0.03
CA PHE A 41 6.93 -1.85 0.83
C PHE A 41 6.52 -1.72 2.30
N GLY A 42 7.43 -2.07 3.18
CA GLY A 42 7.34 -1.80 4.60
C GLY A 42 8.66 -1.25 5.11
N ILE A 43 8.57 -0.43 6.15
CA ILE A 43 9.70 -0.04 6.99
C ILE A 43 9.40 -0.58 8.37
N ARG A 44 10.25 -1.48 8.87
CA ARG A 44 10.15 -1.94 10.25
C ARG A 44 10.74 -0.87 11.15
N GLU A 45 9.93 -0.31 12.04
CA GLU A 45 10.38 0.60 13.10
C GLU A 45 10.32 -0.13 14.46
N GLU A 46 10.78 0.51 15.53
CA GLU A 46 10.86 -0.10 16.86
C GLU A 46 9.47 -0.41 17.44
N ASP A 47 8.48 0.45 17.19
CA ASP A 47 7.11 0.34 17.69
C ASP A 47 6.11 -0.29 16.69
N GLY A 48 6.53 -0.53 15.44
CA GLY A 48 5.59 -0.99 14.41
C GLY A 48 6.18 -1.15 13.03
N ILE A 49 5.30 -1.18 12.03
CA ILE A 49 5.64 -1.28 10.62
C ILE A 49 4.94 -0.16 9.87
N ARG A 50 5.73 0.62 9.13
CA ARG A 50 5.22 1.62 8.19
C ARG A 50 5.03 0.97 6.83
N VAL A 51 3.78 0.80 6.42
CA VAL A 51 3.41 0.24 5.12
C VAL A 51 3.40 1.36 4.09
N ILE A 52 4.03 1.13 2.93
CA ILE A 52 4.11 2.07 1.82
C ILE A 52 3.61 1.36 0.57
N ILE A 53 2.53 1.86 -0.01
CA ILE A 53 1.91 1.35 -1.24
C ILE A 53 2.12 2.40 -2.32
N ARG A 54 2.71 2.02 -3.46
CA ARG A 54 2.83 2.87 -4.64
C ARG A 54 1.98 2.32 -5.77
N HIS A 55 1.26 3.20 -6.47
CA HIS A 55 0.29 2.86 -7.52
C HIS A 55 0.14 3.99 -8.56
N GLY A 56 -0.57 3.72 -9.66
CA GLY A 56 -0.83 4.68 -10.75
C GLY A 56 0.21 4.65 -11.88
N ASP A 57 0.05 5.54 -12.88
CA ASP A 57 0.99 5.69 -14.01
C ASP A 57 2.38 6.08 -13.46
N ASP A 58 3.41 5.30 -13.80
CA ASP A 58 4.78 5.38 -13.30
C ASP A 58 4.95 5.33 -11.76
N PHE A 59 3.98 4.76 -11.03
CA PHE A 59 3.98 4.76 -9.55
C PHE A 59 3.98 6.18 -8.94
N ALA A 60 3.39 7.16 -9.64
CA ALA A 60 3.36 8.55 -9.22
C ALA A 60 2.62 8.79 -7.89
N HIS A 61 1.70 7.89 -7.52
CA HIS A 61 0.99 7.98 -6.25
C HIS A 61 1.61 7.05 -5.21
N LYS A 62 1.99 7.63 -4.06
CA LYS A 62 2.33 6.86 -2.86
C LYS A 62 1.31 7.10 -1.75
N LYS A 63 0.93 6.01 -1.09
CA LYS A 63 0.22 5.99 0.18
C LYS A 63 1.15 5.35 1.20
N GLU A 64 1.31 5.98 2.35
CA GLU A 64 2.06 5.40 3.45
C GLU A 64 1.30 5.55 4.75
N GLN A 65 1.30 4.50 5.56
CA GLN A 65 0.62 4.47 6.84
C GLN A 65 1.44 3.66 7.84
N PHE A 66 1.56 4.21 9.05
CA PHE A 66 2.20 3.53 10.15
C PHE A 66 1.19 2.70 10.91
N PHE A 67 1.55 1.43 11.17
CA PHE A 67 0.77 0.51 11.98
C PHE A 67 1.63 -0.01 13.13
N PHE A 68 1.10 0.05 14.34
CA PHE A 68 1.74 -0.57 15.50
C PHE A 68 1.68 -2.09 15.39
N PHE A 69 2.66 -2.80 15.96
CA PHE A 69 2.66 -4.27 15.95
C PHE A 69 1.36 -4.87 16.51
N LYS A 70 0.80 -4.25 17.55
CA LYS A 70 -0.52 -4.64 18.11
C LYS A 70 -1.65 -4.56 17.09
N GLN A 71 -1.70 -3.52 16.27
CA GLN A 71 -2.75 -3.35 15.25
C GLN A 71 -2.61 -4.37 14.12
N ILE A 72 -1.37 -4.78 13.83
CA ILE A 72 -1.06 -5.80 12.81
C ILE A 72 -1.43 -7.20 13.30
N GLU A 73 -1.08 -7.53 14.55
CA GLU A 73 -1.43 -8.82 15.16
C GLU A 73 -2.94 -8.99 15.29
N ASP A 74 -3.66 -7.94 15.68
CA ASP A 74 -5.11 -7.99 15.88
C ASP A 74 -5.90 -7.84 14.57
N VAL A 75 -5.25 -7.54 13.44
CA VAL A 75 -5.89 -7.17 12.16
C VAL A 75 -6.99 -6.13 12.42
N SER A 76 -6.61 -5.04 13.10
CA SER A 76 -7.55 -4.00 13.49
C SER A 76 -8.30 -3.43 12.29
N ASP A 77 -9.51 -2.94 12.52
CA ASP A 77 -10.33 -2.30 11.48
C ASP A 77 -9.59 -1.17 10.75
N GLU A 78 -8.66 -0.48 11.41
CA GLU A 78 -7.79 0.53 10.78
C GLU A 78 -6.95 -0.02 9.63
N LEU A 79 -6.48 -1.26 9.72
CA LEU A 79 -5.74 -1.90 8.64
C LEU A 79 -6.66 -2.14 7.43
N LYS A 80 -7.86 -2.67 7.68
CA LYS A 80 -8.86 -2.92 6.62
C LYS A 80 -9.34 -1.62 5.99
N ASP A 81 -9.59 -0.60 6.79
CA ASP A 81 -9.99 0.73 6.34
C ASP A 81 -8.89 1.38 5.51
N PHE A 82 -7.63 1.27 5.94
CA PHE A 82 -6.49 1.73 5.14
C PHE A 82 -6.37 0.99 3.80
N ILE A 83 -6.58 -0.34 3.78
CA ILE A 83 -6.53 -1.12 2.56
C ILE A 83 -7.66 -0.73 1.61
N THR A 84 -8.87 -0.59 2.13
CA THR A 84 -10.07 -0.14 1.41
C THR A 84 -9.84 1.26 0.85
N SER A 85 -9.42 2.22 1.68
CA SER A 85 -9.08 3.59 1.28
C SER A 85 -7.97 3.63 0.23
N THR A 86 -6.95 2.78 0.36
CA THR A 86 -5.86 2.70 -0.62
C THR A 86 -6.37 2.10 -1.94
N GLY A 87 -7.18 1.05 -1.88
CA GLY A 87 -7.76 0.44 -3.06
C GLY A 87 -8.73 1.34 -3.81
N GLU A 88 -9.58 2.09 -3.09
CA GLU A 88 -10.44 3.11 -3.69
C GLU A 88 -9.60 4.19 -4.36
N SER A 89 -8.57 4.68 -3.68
CA SER A 89 -7.67 5.70 -4.23
C SER A 89 -6.93 5.17 -5.46
N CYS A 90 -6.46 3.92 -5.45
CA CYS A 90 -5.84 3.26 -6.60
C CYS A 90 -6.79 3.17 -7.78
N LYS A 91 -8.01 2.65 -7.55
CA LYS A 91 -9.03 2.50 -8.58
C LYS A 91 -9.44 3.86 -9.16
N GLN A 92 -9.65 4.86 -8.31
CA GLN A 92 -9.95 6.23 -8.75
C GLN A 92 -8.83 6.81 -9.60
N VAL A 93 -7.57 6.68 -9.18
CA VAL A 93 -6.41 7.16 -9.96
C VAL A 93 -6.29 6.43 -11.30
N LEU A 94 -6.45 5.10 -11.32
CA LEU A 94 -6.42 4.32 -12.55
C LEU A 94 -7.55 4.71 -13.52
N ILE A 95 -8.76 4.95 -13.00
CA ILE A 95 -9.89 5.43 -13.79
C ILE A 95 -9.65 6.87 -14.28
N ASP A 96 -9.17 7.77 -13.42
CA ASP A 96 -8.90 9.17 -13.77
C ASP A 96 -7.82 9.28 -14.85
N ASP A 97 -6.76 8.46 -14.75
CA ASP A 97 -5.71 8.38 -15.74
C ASP A 97 -6.20 7.75 -17.06
N TYR A 98 -6.99 6.68 -16.97
CA TYR A 98 -7.66 6.08 -18.13
C TYR A 98 -8.58 7.09 -18.85
N PHE A 99 -9.35 7.89 -18.11
CA PHE A 99 -10.20 8.94 -18.67
C PHE A 99 -9.38 10.08 -19.27
N LYS A 100 -8.28 10.51 -18.64
CA LYS A 100 -7.37 11.54 -19.17
C LYS A 100 -6.72 11.11 -20.48
N ARG A 101 -6.38 9.84 -20.65
CA ARG A 101 -5.85 9.31 -21.92
C ARG A 101 -6.91 9.10 -23.00
N MET A 102 -8.19 8.99 -22.65
CA MET A 102 -9.31 8.83 -23.59
C MET A 102 -10.03 10.12 -23.99
N ALA A 103 -9.70 11.26 -23.38
CA ALA A 103 -10.15 12.57 -23.85
C ALA A 103 -9.12 13.13 -24.84
N PRO A 104 -9.38 13.06 -26.17
CA PRO A 104 -8.56 13.75 -27.19
C PRO A 104 -8.66 15.28 -27.09
#